data_AF-A0A936I6S0-F1
#
_entry.id   AF-A0A936I6S0-F1
#
_cell.length_a   1.000
_cell.length_b   1.000
_cell.length_c   1.000
_cell.angle_alpha   90.00
_cell.angle_beta   90.00
_cell.angle_gamma   90.00
#
_symmetry.space_group_name_H-M   'P 1'
#
loop_
_entity.id
_entity.type
_entity.pdbx_description
1 polymer ?
#
loop_
_entity_poly.entity_id
_entity_poly.type
_entity_poly.pdbx_seq_one_letter_code
_entity_poly.pdbx_strand_id
1 'polypeptide(L)'
;MDATDAKEQRHRTFAMWVKAHTADLLRYASARVKEKAVAEDLVQLTFVAAWETMDRFAGDSSPRTWLFAILKHKLADHYRRVYREGTPVSGIDLSNDEEPGRYFTTNGHWDGTHAPAEAAAFDDEDQHERLDRALRHCLDALPPHWRSAVEMKYLMNKDSAKIQETLGLSETNYWQQLHRAKLKLRACIQSRLNERSH
;
A
#
# COMPACT_ATOMS: atom_id res chain seq x y z
N MET A 1 42.39 -15.47 12.02
CA MET A 1 41.68 -14.37 11.33
C MET A 1 41.29 -13.38 12.41
N ASP A 2 41.80 -12.15 12.34
CA ASP A 2 41.72 -11.17 13.43
C ASP A 2 40.32 -10.54 13.54
N ALA A 3 39.87 -10.18 14.76
CA ALA A 3 38.54 -9.62 15.00
C ALA A 3 38.32 -8.28 14.28
N THR A 4 39.41 -7.54 14.05
CA THR A 4 39.43 -6.29 13.27
C THR A 4 39.03 -6.52 11.81
N ASP A 5 39.53 -7.60 11.20
CA ASP A 5 39.31 -7.92 9.78
C ASP A 5 37.86 -8.37 9.52
N ALA A 6 37.27 -9.13 10.45
CA ALA A 6 35.87 -9.53 10.38
C ALA A 6 34.91 -8.33 10.45
N LYS A 7 35.21 -7.34 11.31
CA LYS A 7 34.42 -6.10 11.42
C LYS A 7 34.54 -5.26 10.15
N GLU A 8 35.74 -5.09 9.61
CA GLU A 8 36.00 -4.39 8.35
C GLU A 8 35.25 -5.05 7.18
N GLN A 9 35.24 -6.40 7.13
CA GLN A 9 34.54 -7.16 6.10
C GLN A 9 33.01 -7.00 6.20
N ARG A 10 32.46 -7.01 7.42
CA ARG A 10 31.03 -6.76 7.67
C ARG A 10 30.60 -5.37 7.20
N HIS A 11 31.39 -4.34 7.54
CA HIS A 11 31.17 -2.97 7.08
C HIS A 11 31.20 -2.88 5.53
N ARG A 12 32.23 -3.45 4.89
CA ARG A 12 32.35 -3.46 3.42
C ARG A 12 31.19 -4.18 2.74
N THR A 13 30.81 -5.35 3.26
CA THR A 13 29.67 -6.14 2.73
C THR A 13 28.36 -5.37 2.82
N PHE A 14 28.10 -4.75 3.97
CA PHE A 14 26.90 -3.96 4.16
C PHE A 14 26.86 -2.72 3.28
N ALA A 15 27.98 -2.00 3.13
CA ALA A 15 28.07 -0.85 2.23
C ALA A 15 27.76 -1.24 0.77
N MET A 16 28.18 -2.42 0.32
CA MET A 16 27.81 -2.95 -1.00
C MET A 16 26.30 -3.19 -1.11
N TRP A 17 25.65 -3.75 -0.07
CA TRP A 17 24.20 -3.98 -0.08
C TRP A 17 23.42 -2.66 -0.13
N VAL A 18 23.83 -1.66 0.65
CA VAL A 18 23.22 -0.32 0.64
C VAL A 18 23.31 0.26 -0.77
N LYS A 19 24.51 0.31 -1.35
CA LYS A 19 24.73 0.85 -2.69
C LYS A 19 23.93 0.10 -3.76
N ALA A 20 23.88 -1.23 -3.70
CA ALA A 20 23.24 -2.07 -4.71
C ALA A 20 21.70 -2.03 -4.65
N HIS A 21 21.10 -1.78 -3.47
CA HIS A 21 19.66 -2.00 -3.27
C HIS A 21 18.85 -0.74 -2.91
N THR A 22 19.50 0.39 -2.60
CA THR A 22 18.79 1.63 -2.23
C THR A 22 17.78 2.07 -3.28
N ALA A 23 18.17 2.14 -4.56
CA ALA A 23 17.29 2.61 -5.63
C ALA A 23 16.06 1.70 -5.82
N ASP A 24 16.24 0.39 -5.72
CA ASP A 24 15.17 -0.61 -5.84
C ASP A 24 14.19 -0.53 -4.66
N LEU A 25 14.71 -0.42 -3.44
CA LEU A 25 13.90 -0.29 -2.24
C LEU A 25 13.13 1.03 -2.23
N LEU A 26 13.78 2.13 -2.62
CA LEU A 26 13.13 3.45 -2.74
C LEU A 26 12.02 3.43 -3.80
N ARG A 27 12.27 2.85 -4.98
CA ARG A 27 11.25 2.71 -6.03
C ARG A 27 10.06 1.90 -5.52
N TYR A 28 10.31 0.80 -4.82
CA TYR A 28 9.26 -0.05 -4.26
C TYR A 28 8.46 0.65 -3.15
N ALA A 29 9.13 1.38 -2.25
CA ALA A 29 8.49 2.11 -1.17
C ALA A 29 7.69 3.31 -1.70
N SER A 30 8.26 4.08 -2.63
CA SER A 30 7.61 5.27 -3.23
C SER A 30 6.36 4.91 -4.04
N ALA A 31 6.32 3.72 -4.64
CA ALA A 31 5.11 3.22 -5.28
C ALA A 31 4.00 2.82 -4.27
N ARG A 32 4.29 2.84 -2.97
CA ARG A 32 3.36 2.40 -1.92
C ARG A 32 2.99 3.51 -0.98
N VAL A 33 3.89 4.42 -0.62
CA VAL A 33 3.58 5.54 0.27
C VAL A 33 3.47 6.85 -0.50
N LYS A 34 2.62 7.75 -0.01
CA LYS A 34 2.39 9.06 -0.63
C LYS A 34 3.63 9.98 -0.56
N GLU A 35 4.17 10.13 0.65
CA GLU A 35 5.22 11.12 0.90
C GLU A 35 6.61 10.53 0.62
N LYS A 36 7.40 11.22 -0.20
CA LYS A 36 8.77 10.80 -0.53
C LYS A 36 9.63 10.62 0.73
N ALA A 37 9.50 11.54 1.69
CA ALA A 37 10.25 11.46 2.95
C ALA A 37 9.91 10.19 3.75
N VAL A 38 8.66 9.71 3.70
CA VAL A 38 8.26 8.45 4.34
C VAL A 38 8.90 7.26 3.63
N ALA A 39 9.00 7.29 2.30
CA ALA A 39 9.66 6.22 1.55
C ALA A 39 11.16 6.15 1.91
N GLU A 40 11.84 7.29 1.99
CA GLU A 40 13.24 7.40 2.38
C GLU A 40 13.48 6.88 3.81
N ASP A 41 12.64 7.29 4.76
CA ASP A 41 12.70 6.83 6.16
C ASP A 41 12.50 5.30 6.26
N LEU A 42 11.51 4.75 5.54
CA LEU A 42 11.28 3.30 5.53
C LEU A 42 12.47 2.51 4.98
N VAL A 43 13.15 3.03 3.95
CA VAL A 43 14.37 2.41 3.40
C VAL A 43 15.53 2.53 4.39
N GLN A 44 15.68 3.68 5.05
CA GLN A 44 16.69 3.86 6.08
C GLN A 44 16.47 2.90 7.26
N LEU A 45 15.25 2.81 7.78
CA LEU A 45 14.85 1.86 8.84
C LEU A 45 15.06 0.40 8.41
N THR A 46 14.92 0.10 7.12
CA THR A 46 15.22 -1.22 6.55
C THR A 46 16.70 -1.53 6.68
N PHE A 47 17.57 -0.60 6.28
CA PHE A 47 19.02 -0.79 6.41
C PHE A 47 19.49 -0.83 7.85
N VAL A 48 18.94 -0.01 8.75
CA VAL A 48 19.25 -0.07 10.19
C VAL A 48 18.90 -1.45 10.75
N ALA A 49 17.69 -1.95 10.50
CA ALA A 49 17.28 -3.28 10.96
C ALA A 49 18.13 -4.40 10.32
N ALA A 50 18.48 -4.25 9.03
CA ALA A 50 19.35 -5.19 8.34
C ALA A 50 20.76 -5.21 8.92
N TRP A 51 21.30 -4.06 9.33
CA TRP A 51 22.58 -3.99 10.03
C TRP A 51 22.53 -4.73 11.36
N GLU A 52 21.55 -4.43 12.21
CA GLU A 52 21.38 -5.04 13.54
C GLU A 52 21.22 -6.56 13.48
N THR A 53 20.68 -7.08 12.38
CA THR A 53 20.36 -8.50 12.22
C THR A 53 21.23 -9.21 11.18
N MET A 54 22.25 -8.53 10.62
CA MET A 54 23.09 -9.04 9.53
C MET A 54 23.76 -10.37 9.88
N ASP A 55 24.19 -10.54 11.14
CA ASP A 55 24.88 -11.75 11.59
C ASP A 55 23.93 -12.96 11.71
N ARG A 56 22.61 -12.73 11.68
CA ARG A 56 21.58 -13.78 11.66
C ARG A 56 21.12 -14.12 10.25
N PHE A 57 21.63 -13.45 9.23
CA PHE A 57 21.30 -13.76 7.85
C PHE A 57 21.97 -15.07 7.45
N ALA A 58 21.17 -16.15 7.44
CA ALA A 58 21.63 -17.50 7.16
C ALA A 58 22.07 -17.75 5.70
N GLY A 59 21.79 -16.82 4.78
CA GLY A 59 22.14 -16.97 3.36
C GLY A 59 21.16 -17.83 2.55
N ASP A 60 20.05 -18.29 3.14
CA ASP A 60 19.03 -19.11 2.46
C ASP A 60 18.24 -18.35 1.36
N SER A 61 18.46 -17.05 1.24
CA SER A 61 17.87 -16.20 0.20
C SER A 61 18.88 -15.15 -0.26
N SER A 62 18.59 -14.46 -1.36
CA SER A 62 19.43 -13.32 -1.76
C SER A 62 19.32 -12.17 -0.74
N PRO A 63 20.38 -11.36 -0.52
CA PRO A 63 20.32 -10.16 0.30
C PRO A 63 19.19 -9.22 -0.14
N ARG A 64 18.95 -9.13 -1.44
CA ARG A 64 17.81 -8.40 -2.02
C ARG A 64 16.49 -8.91 -1.45
N THR A 65 16.20 -10.21 -1.57
CA THR A 65 14.97 -10.82 -1.05
C THR A 65 14.77 -10.52 0.43
N TRP A 66 15.84 -10.64 1.21
CA TRP A 66 15.82 -10.39 2.64
C TRP A 66 15.55 -8.92 2.99
N LEU A 67 16.21 -7.98 2.32
CA LEU A 67 15.96 -6.54 2.49
C LEU A 67 14.52 -6.16 2.13
N PHE A 68 13.97 -6.73 1.05
CA PHE A 68 12.57 -6.52 0.68
C PHE A 68 11.60 -7.13 1.70
N ALA A 69 11.95 -8.25 2.34
CA ALA A 69 11.15 -8.80 3.44
C ALA A 69 11.12 -7.86 4.65
N ILE A 70 12.27 -7.30 5.05
CA ILE A 70 12.34 -6.28 6.11
C ILE A 70 11.51 -5.05 5.73
N LEU A 71 11.68 -4.50 4.52
CA LEU A 71 10.92 -3.33 4.05
C LEU A 71 9.40 -3.58 4.07
N LYS A 72 8.95 -4.77 3.64
CA LYS A 72 7.52 -5.15 3.68
C LYS A 72 6.95 -5.20 5.10
N HIS A 73 7.77 -5.54 6.10
CA HIS A 73 7.38 -5.45 7.51
C HIS A 73 7.29 -3.98 7.96
N LYS A 74 8.29 -3.15 7.65
CA LYS A 74 8.27 -1.72 7.97
C LYS A 74 7.07 -0.99 7.35
N LEU A 75 6.73 -1.29 6.11
CA LEU A 75 5.52 -0.78 5.45
C LEU A 75 4.24 -1.21 6.18
N ALA A 76 4.15 -2.48 6.61
CA ALA A 76 2.98 -2.96 7.35
C ALA A 76 2.81 -2.26 8.70
N ASP A 77 3.92 -2.02 9.40
CA ASP A 77 3.92 -1.28 10.67
C ASP A 77 3.55 0.20 10.46
N HIS A 78 4.04 0.81 9.37
CA HIS A 78 3.63 2.16 8.97
C HIS A 78 2.11 2.26 8.76
N TYR A 79 1.52 1.35 7.98
CA TYR A 79 0.07 1.36 7.75
C TYR A 79 -0.75 1.09 8.99
N ARG A 80 -0.27 0.21 9.87
CA ARG A 80 -0.88 -0.01 11.18
C ARG A 80 -0.90 1.29 12.00
N ARG A 81 0.19 2.07 11.99
CA ARG A 81 0.26 3.36 12.69
C ARG A 81 -0.69 4.38 12.08
N VAL A 82 -0.65 4.58 10.75
CA VAL A 82 -1.54 5.50 10.02
C VAL A 82 -3.00 5.16 10.25
N TYR A 83 -3.35 3.87 10.26
CA TYR A 83 -4.69 3.40 10.56
C TYR A 83 -5.14 3.83 11.96
N ARG A 84 -4.29 3.64 12.98
CA ARG A 84 -4.61 4.00 14.38
C ARG A 84 -4.72 5.51 14.59
N GLU A 85 -3.82 6.29 13.99
CA GLU A 85 -3.81 7.75 14.12
C GLU A 85 -4.96 8.41 13.35
N GLY A 86 -5.35 7.84 12.20
CA GLY A 86 -6.44 8.33 11.37
C GLY A 86 -7.83 7.80 11.75
N THR A 87 -7.95 7.04 12.83
CA THR A 87 -9.23 6.55 13.36
C THR A 87 -9.55 7.31 14.66
N PRO A 88 -10.62 8.13 14.72
CA PRO A 88 -11.09 8.68 15.99
C PRO A 88 -11.37 7.55 16.99
N VAL A 89 -11.02 7.75 18.27
CA VAL A 89 -11.09 6.76 19.37
C VAL A 89 -12.53 6.35 19.75
N SER A 90 -13.51 6.59 18.89
CA SER A 90 -14.90 6.20 19.11
C SER A 90 -15.54 5.80 17.80
N GLY A 91 -16.06 4.58 17.76
CA GLY A 91 -17.09 4.11 16.85
C GLY A 91 -16.93 4.54 15.40
N ILE A 92 -16.36 3.67 14.56
CA ILE A 92 -16.66 3.72 13.13
C ILE A 92 -18.16 3.49 13.02
N ASP A 93 -18.93 4.57 12.93
CA ASP A 93 -20.35 4.50 12.63
C ASP A 93 -20.47 4.08 11.17
N LEU A 94 -20.47 2.77 10.97
CA LEU A 94 -20.66 2.17 9.67
C LEU A 94 -22.10 2.37 9.17
N SER A 95 -23.02 2.97 9.92
CA SER A 95 -24.42 3.10 9.52
C SER A 95 -24.74 4.36 8.69
N ASN A 96 -23.85 5.36 8.64
CA ASN A 96 -24.22 6.72 8.22
C ASN A 96 -23.63 7.25 6.90
N ASP A 97 -23.04 6.40 6.04
CA ASP A 97 -22.71 6.81 4.67
C ASP A 97 -23.75 6.23 3.68
N GLU A 98 -24.75 7.04 3.33
CA GLU A 98 -25.52 6.94 2.08
C GLU A 98 -24.51 6.87 0.89
N GLU A 99 -24.55 6.01 -0.12
CA GLU A 99 -25.49 5.03 -0.63
C GLU A 99 -24.69 3.89 -1.30
N PRO A 100 -24.76 2.64 -0.81
CA PRO A 100 -24.41 1.48 -1.64
C PRO A 100 -25.51 1.16 -2.67
N GLY A 101 -26.76 1.55 -2.39
CA GLY A 101 -27.95 1.13 -3.14
C GLY A 101 -27.91 1.45 -4.63
N ARG A 102 -27.27 2.54 -5.03
CA ARG A 102 -27.19 2.92 -6.46
C ARG A 102 -26.39 1.98 -7.34
N TYR A 103 -25.52 1.13 -6.78
CA TYR A 103 -24.66 0.22 -7.56
C TYR A 103 -25.18 -1.21 -7.64
N PHE A 104 -26.26 -1.51 -6.92
CA PHE A 104 -26.85 -2.83 -6.84
C PHE A 104 -28.30 -2.75 -7.30
N THR A 105 -28.71 -3.76 -8.05
CA THR A 105 -30.13 -3.99 -8.34
C THR A 105 -30.91 -4.24 -7.05
N THR A 106 -32.23 -4.15 -7.11
CA THR A 106 -33.13 -4.49 -5.98
C THR A 106 -32.92 -5.91 -5.43
N ASN A 107 -32.31 -6.81 -6.21
CA ASN A 107 -32.01 -8.19 -5.83
C ASN A 107 -30.59 -8.36 -5.26
N GLY A 108 -29.87 -7.27 -4.98
CA GLY A 108 -28.52 -7.29 -4.40
C GLY A 108 -27.41 -7.70 -5.38
N HIS A 109 -27.72 -7.92 -6.66
CA HIS A 109 -26.72 -8.14 -7.70
C HIS A 109 -26.15 -6.81 -8.19
N TRP A 110 -24.87 -6.82 -8.57
CA TRP A 110 -24.23 -5.67 -9.20
C TRP A 110 -25.03 -5.22 -10.42
N ASP A 111 -25.34 -3.92 -10.49
CA ASP A 111 -25.99 -3.35 -11.66
C ASP A 111 -24.95 -3.07 -12.75
N GLY A 112 -25.03 -3.86 -13.83
CA GLY A 112 -24.13 -3.78 -14.98
C GLY A 112 -24.16 -2.43 -15.71
N THR A 113 -25.24 -1.65 -15.58
CA THR A 113 -25.33 -0.30 -16.18
C THR A 113 -24.30 0.65 -15.60
N HIS A 114 -23.86 0.40 -14.37
CA HIS A 114 -22.85 1.20 -13.71
C HIS A 114 -21.43 0.83 -14.07
N ALA A 115 -21.17 -0.27 -14.81
CA ALA A 115 -19.83 -0.69 -15.21
C ALA A 115 -19.06 0.46 -15.89
N PRO A 116 -17.74 0.60 -15.66
CA PRO A 116 -16.98 1.64 -16.35
C PRO A 116 -17.05 1.32 -17.85
N ALA A 117 -17.19 2.33 -18.71
CA ALA A 117 -17.16 2.10 -20.15
C ALA A 117 -15.86 1.38 -20.52
N GLU A 118 -15.98 0.13 -20.96
CA GLU A 118 -14.90 -0.88 -20.93
C GLU A 118 -13.75 -0.62 -21.92
N ALA A 119 -13.79 0.46 -22.72
CA ALA A 119 -13.07 0.47 -24.00
C ALA A 119 -12.16 1.68 -24.31
N ALA A 120 -11.82 2.56 -23.36
CA ALA A 120 -11.02 3.76 -23.72
C ALA A 120 -9.88 4.13 -22.75
N ALA A 121 -9.68 3.38 -21.66
CA ALA A 121 -8.77 3.80 -20.59
C ALA A 121 -7.32 3.27 -20.71
N PHE A 122 -7.02 2.40 -21.68
CA PHE A 122 -5.76 1.63 -21.67
C PHE A 122 -5.04 1.51 -23.03
N ASP A 123 -5.49 2.22 -24.07
CA ASP A 123 -4.91 2.07 -25.41
C ASP A 123 -3.73 3.01 -25.70
N ASP A 124 -3.48 4.03 -24.86
CA ASP A 124 -2.45 5.06 -25.09
C ASP A 124 -1.71 5.46 -23.80
N GLU A 125 -0.45 5.88 -23.91
CA GLU A 125 0.42 6.31 -22.81
C GLU A 125 -0.19 7.49 -22.03
N ASP A 126 -0.80 8.45 -22.74
CA ASP A 126 -1.52 9.58 -22.16
C ASP A 126 -2.71 9.15 -21.28
N GLN A 127 -3.39 8.05 -21.65
CA GLN A 127 -4.53 7.51 -20.90
C GLN A 127 -4.08 6.83 -19.62
N HIS A 128 -2.96 6.10 -19.67
CA HIS A 128 -2.36 5.47 -18.49
C HIS A 128 -1.92 6.51 -17.47
N GLU A 129 -1.25 7.57 -17.89
CA GLU A 129 -0.88 8.65 -16.98
C GLU A 129 -2.10 9.34 -16.38
N ARG A 130 -3.15 9.55 -17.18
CA ARG A 130 -4.40 10.17 -16.71
C ARG A 130 -5.06 9.31 -15.64
N LEU A 131 -5.15 8.00 -15.87
CA LEU A 131 -5.69 7.05 -14.91
C LEU A 131 -4.85 7.01 -13.63
N ASP A 132 -3.52 6.95 -13.74
CA ASP A 132 -2.61 6.92 -12.59
C ASP A 132 -2.72 8.21 -11.75
N ARG A 133 -2.81 9.38 -12.39
CA ARG A 133 -3.08 10.65 -11.69
C ARG A 133 -4.44 10.64 -10.98
N ALA A 134 -5.50 10.17 -11.64
CA ALA A 134 -6.82 10.07 -11.05
C ALA A 134 -6.85 9.08 -9.86
N LEU A 135 -6.24 7.91 -10.02
CA LEU A 135 -6.14 6.89 -8.98
C LEU A 135 -5.40 7.41 -7.74
N ARG A 136 -4.24 8.05 -7.91
CA ARG A 136 -3.48 8.65 -6.80
C ARG A 136 -4.30 9.71 -6.07
N HIS A 137 -4.96 10.59 -6.81
CA HIS A 137 -5.83 11.61 -6.22
C HIS A 137 -6.99 10.99 -5.42
N CYS A 138 -7.63 9.96 -5.97
CA CYS A 138 -8.77 9.30 -5.31
C CYS A 138 -8.35 8.47 -4.10
N LEU A 139 -7.17 7.84 -4.11
CA LEU A 139 -6.56 7.21 -2.94
C LEU A 139 -6.26 8.25 -1.84
N ASP A 140 -5.81 9.44 -2.23
CA ASP A 140 -5.57 10.57 -1.32
C ASP A 140 -6.84 11.11 -0.65
N ALA A 141 -7.98 11.03 -1.33
CA ALA A 141 -9.27 11.45 -0.80
C ALA A 141 -9.94 10.39 0.10
N LEU A 142 -9.37 9.18 0.22
CA LEU A 142 -9.93 8.15 1.09
C LEU A 142 -9.63 8.45 2.57
N PRO A 143 -10.55 8.09 3.48
CA PRO A 143 -10.25 8.06 4.90
C PRO A 143 -9.00 7.19 5.17
N PRO A 144 -8.08 7.60 6.07
CA PRO A 144 -6.80 6.92 6.28
C PRO A 144 -6.96 5.43 6.60
N HIS A 145 -7.98 5.07 7.37
CA HIS A 145 -8.25 3.69 7.76
C HIS A 145 -8.69 2.81 6.58
N TRP A 146 -9.53 3.31 5.68
CA TRP A 146 -9.91 2.62 4.44
C TRP A 146 -8.74 2.54 3.46
N ARG A 147 -7.97 3.63 3.35
CA ARG A 147 -6.78 3.69 2.50
C ARG A 147 -5.76 2.62 2.88
N SER A 148 -5.41 2.51 4.17
CA SER A 148 -4.49 1.48 4.67
C SER A 148 -4.95 0.07 4.28
N ALA A 149 -6.24 -0.25 4.42
CA ALA A 149 -6.77 -1.56 4.03
C ALA A 149 -6.65 -1.82 2.51
N VAL A 150 -6.98 -0.83 1.68
CA VAL A 150 -6.87 -0.91 0.21
C VAL A 150 -5.40 -1.06 -0.23
N GLU A 151 -4.51 -0.24 0.31
CA GLU A 151 -3.10 -0.26 -0.07
C GLU A 151 -2.42 -1.57 0.35
N MET A 152 -2.71 -2.07 1.55
CA MET A 152 -2.22 -3.38 1.98
C MET A 152 -2.77 -4.53 1.11
N LYS A 153 -4.04 -4.46 0.68
CA LYS A 153 -4.64 -5.50 -0.15
C LYS A 153 -4.11 -5.48 -1.58
N TYR A 154 -4.16 -4.34 -2.25
CA TYR A 154 -3.95 -4.25 -3.70
C TYR A 154 -2.53 -3.82 -4.09
N LEU A 155 -1.88 -2.96 -3.31
CA LEU A 155 -0.53 -2.48 -3.64
C LEU A 155 0.55 -3.35 -2.99
N MET A 156 0.29 -3.92 -1.82
CA MET A 156 1.21 -4.83 -1.13
C MET A 156 0.91 -6.32 -1.36
N ASN A 157 -0.21 -6.64 -2.02
CA ASN A 157 -0.68 -8.00 -2.26
C ASN A 157 -0.69 -8.88 -0.99
N LYS A 158 -1.13 -8.31 0.15
CA LYS A 158 -1.25 -9.07 1.40
C LYS A 158 -2.56 -9.85 1.45
N ASP A 159 -2.51 -10.97 2.15
CA ASP A 159 -3.69 -11.76 2.44
C ASP A 159 -4.66 -11.00 3.38
N SER A 160 -5.96 -11.19 3.16
CA SER A 160 -7.01 -10.53 3.94
C SER A 160 -6.89 -10.85 5.43
N ALA A 161 -6.63 -12.11 5.80
CA ALA A 161 -6.45 -12.51 7.19
C ALA A 161 -5.26 -11.79 7.83
N LYS A 162 -4.16 -11.61 7.09
CA LYS A 162 -3.00 -10.89 7.60
C LYS A 162 -3.27 -9.39 7.76
N ILE A 163 -4.09 -8.80 6.88
CA ILE A 163 -4.51 -7.40 6.99
C ILE A 163 -5.40 -7.21 8.22
N GLN A 164 -6.38 -8.11 8.43
CA GLN A 164 -7.23 -8.12 9.62
C GLN A 164 -6.43 -8.17 10.92
N GLU A 165 -5.47 -9.09 11.01
CA GLU A 165 -4.54 -9.19 12.14
C GLU A 165 -3.70 -7.92 12.29
N THR A 166 -3.18 -7.37 11.19
CA THR A 166 -2.31 -6.19 11.23
C THR A 166 -3.06 -4.95 11.70
N LEU A 167 -4.29 -4.75 11.26
CA LEU A 167 -5.12 -3.59 11.56
C LEU A 167 -5.99 -3.77 12.81
N GLY A 168 -6.11 -4.99 13.35
CA GLY A 168 -6.98 -5.29 14.49
C GLY A 168 -8.47 -5.28 14.13
N LEU A 169 -8.82 -5.77 12.94
CA LEU A 169 -10.17 -5.76 12.39
C LEU A 169 -10.85 -7.13 12.47
N SER A 170 -12.15 -7.14 12.78
CA SER A 170 -12.99 -8.32 12.51
C SER A 170 -13.18 -8.51 11.00
N GLU A 171 -13.49 -9.73 10.58
CA GLU A 171 -13.75 -10.06 9.17
C GLU A 171 -14.86 -9.21 8.57
N THR A 172 -15.99 -9.10 9.26
CA THR A 172 -17.12 -8.28 8.82
C THR A 172 -16.73 -6.82 8.64
N ASN A 173 -16.00 -6.23 9.60
CA ASN A 173 -15.58 -4.83 9.53
C ASN A 173 -14.59 -4.62 8.36
N TYR A 174 -13.62 -5.52 8.18
CA TYR A 174 -12.70 -5.46 7.05
C TYR A 174 -13.41 -5.46 5.70
N TRP A 175 -14.34 -6.39 5.48
CA TRP A 175 -15.07 -6.46 4.21
C TRP A 175 -15.97 -5.24 3.98
N GLN A 176 -16.60 -4.72 5.04
CA GLN A 176 -17.40 -3.49 4.97
C GLN A 176 -16.53 -2.28 4.61
N GLN A 177 -15.37 -2.10 5.24
CA GLN A 177 -14.43 -1.03 4.90
C GLN A 177 -13.92 -1.16 3.47
N LEU A 178 -13.47 -2.35 3.07
CA LEU A 178 -12.95 -2.60 1.72
C LEU A 178 -14.01 -2.35 0.64
N HIS A 179 -15.25 -2.76 0.91
CA HIS A 179 -16.37 -2.53 -0.01
C HIS A 179 -16.62 -1.03 -0.21
N ARG A 180 -16.72 -0.26 0.88
CA ARG A 180 -16.93 1.21 0.82
C ARG A 180 -15.79 1.92 0.13
N ALA A 181 -14.56 1.55 0.45
CA ALA A 181 -13.37 2.10 -0.17
C ALA A 181 -13.41 1.91 -1.70
N LYS A 182 -13.78 0.70 -2.18
CA LYS A 182 -13.94 0.43 -3.62
C LYS A 182 -15.03 1.28 -4.27
N LEU A 183 -16.19 1.42 -3.64
CA LEU A 183 -17.29 2.25 -4.18
C LEU A 183 -16.88 3.74 -4.27
N LYS A 184 -16.22 4.26 -3.23
CA LYS A 184 -15.74 5.64 -3.19
C LYS A 184 -14.65 5.89 -4.23
N LEU A 185 -13.70 4.96 -4.38
CA LEU A 185 -12.68 5.02 -5.44
C LEU A 185 -13.31 5.02 -6.81
N ARG A 186 -14.27 4.12 -7.06
CA ARG A 186 -14.98 4.06 -8.34
C ARG A 186 -15.64 5.39 -8.69
N ALA A 187 -16.45 5.93 -7.79
CA ALA A 187 -17.16 7.19 -8.00
C ALA A 187 -16.18 8.34 -8.30
N CYS A 188 -15.10 8.44 -7.52
CA CYS A 188 -14.08 9.46 -7.70
C CYS A 188 -13.34 9.31 -9.04
N ILE A 189 -12.88 8.10 -9.38
CA ILE A 189 -12.16 7.84 -10.64
C ILE A 189 -13.07 8.14 -11.83
N GLN A 190 -14.33 7.71 -11.81
CA GLN A 190 -15.28 7.97 -12.88
C GLN A 190 -15.53 9.46 -13.10
N SER A 191 -15.71 10.25 -12.03
CA SER A 191 -15.84 11.71 -12.13
C SER A 191 -14.62 12.32 -12.81
N ARG A 192 -13.41 11.96 -12.35
CA ARG A 192 -12.15 12.52 -12.85
C ARG A 192 -11.86 12.15 -14.30
N LEU A 193 -12.26 10.96 -14.73
CA LEU A 193 -12.10 10.54 -16.13
C LEU A 193 -13.13 11.22 -17.05
N ASN A 194 -14.31 11.57 -16.54
CA ASN A 194 -15.40 12.19 -17.31
C ASN A 194 -15.30 13.73 -17.40
N GLU A 195 -14.56 14.40 -16.53
CA GLU A 195 -14.39 15.87 -16.44
C GLU A 195 -13.84 16.57 -17.72
N ARG A 196 -13.56 15.84 -18.81
CA ARG A 196 -13.11 16.39 -20.11
C ARG A 196 -13.78 15.78 -21.35
N SER A 197 -14.90 15.09 -21.22
CA SER A 197 -15.71 14.67 -22.39
C SER A 197 -16.49 15.84 -23.04
N HIS A 198 -16.18 17.08 -22.68
CA HIS A 198 -16.73 18.33 -23.20
C HIS A 198 -15.62 19.34 -23.52
#